data_AF-A0A098S4X0-F1
#
_entry.id   AF-A0A098S4X0-F1
#
_cell.length_a   1.000
_cell.length_b   1.000
_cell.length_c   1.000
_cell.angle_alpha   90.00
_cell.angle_beta   90.00
_cell.angle_gamma   90.00
#
_symmetry.space_group_name_H-M   'P 1'
#
loop_
_entity.id
_entity.type
_entity.pdbx_description
1 polymer ?
#
loop_
_entity_poly.entity_id
_entity_poly.type
_entity_poly.pdbx_seq_one_letter_code
_entity_poly.pdbx_strand_id
1 'polypeptide(L)'
;MVTSLGRFFSLVGATLFLASCGCRQDSFGEQLELVIPIEVKPEQDSFRLGDTLWISADFSKNVEVRGQEKKIYLENFNFFASLVVSEISDTVERYIPNPTFVVRKGELEVLPLQTAISYPMYFVETETAYQFEAGIVLKVPGLFHLGISSSESVLERYEHPAMYACKNDRRSQVQIYYQNSATNEERYERLFLQTEVDYLLELVDFQRYSDYGGFTFIVTE
;
A
#
# COMPACT_ATOMS: atom_id res chain seq x y z
N MET A 1 -11.41 88.91 -6.25
CA MET A 1 -10.90 89.04 -4.87
C MET A 1 -11.46 87.87 -4.07
N VAL A 2 -10.58 87.10 -3.40
CA VAL A 2 -10.86 86.07 -2.35
C VAL A 2 -11.60 84.81 -2.83
N THR A 3 -10.90 83.84 -3.43
CA THR A 3 -10.24 82.63 -2.84
C THR A 3 -11.16 81.50 -2.40
N SER A 4 -11.01 80.33 -3.03
CA SER A 4 -10.88 79.06 -2.30
C SER A 4 -10.24 78.01 -3.21
N LEU A 5 -9.07 77.56 -2.76
CA LEU A 5 -8.16 76.62 -3.39
C LEU A 5 -8.40 75.26 -2.71
N GLY A 6 -8.77 74.22 -3.47
CA GLY A 6 -9.05 72.87 -2.94
C GLY A 6 -8.23 71.78 -3.65
N ARG A 7 -7.01 71.60 -3.16
CA ARG A 7 -6.07 70.44 -3.18
C ARG A 7 -6.45 69.19 -4.01
N PHE A 8 -5.63 68.77 -4.98
CA PHE A 8 -4.40 67.94 -4.86
C PHE A 8 -4.64 66.45 -4.49
N PHE A 9 -4.42 65.60 -5.51
CA PHE A 9 -3.69 64.33 -5.52
C PHE A 9 -4.11 63.12 -4.67
N SER A 10 -4.23 62.00 -5.41
CA SER A 10 -3.74 60.65 -5.08
C SER A 10 -4.51 59.82 -4.06
N LEU A 11 -5.17 58.76 -4.53
CA LEU A 11 -4.69 57.39 -4.23
C LEU A 11 -5.33 56.38 -5.19
N VAL A 12 -4.52 55.90 -6.14
CA VAL A 12 -4.61 54.51 -6.61
C VAL A 12 -4.30 53.65 -5.39
N GLY A 13 -5.32 53.04 -4.80
CA GLY A 13 -5.22 52.26 -3.57
C GLY A 13 -5.90 50.92 -3.77
N ALA A 14 -5.11 49.96 -4.21
CA ALA A 14 -5.42 48.54 -4.35
C ALA A 14 -6.43 48.01 -3.32
N THR A 15 -7.59 47.58 -3.80
CA THR A 15 -8.39 46.52 -3.16
C THR A 15 -8.73 45.46 -4.20
N LEU A 16 -7.68 44.91 -4.82
CA LEU A 16 -7.67 43.49 -5.14
C LEU A 16 -7.68 42.74 -3.80
N PHE A 17 -8.85 42.64 -3.17
CA PHE A 17 -9.14 41.48 -2.33
C PHE A 17 -9.19 40.29 -3.30
N LEU A 18 -8.01 39.81 -3.68
CA LEU A 18 -7.84 38.40 -3.95
C LEU A 18 -8.33 37.74 -2.67
N ALA A 19 -9.58 37.28 -2.71
CA ALA A 19 -10.02 36.24 -1.83
C ALA A 19 -9.02 35.11 -2.07
N SER A 20 -7.96 35.08 -1.24
CA SER A 20 -7.31 33.83 -0.94
C SER A 20 -8.43 32.99 -0.35
N CYS A 21 -9.13 32.25 -1.22
CA CYS A 21 -9.82 31.04 -0.82
C CYS A 21 -8.72 30.13 -0.29
N GLY A 22 -8.25 30.41 0.93
CA GLY A 22 -7.45 29.53 1.76
C GLY A 22 -8.34 28.32 1.88
N CYS A 23 -8.03 27.31 1.07
CA CYS A 23 -8.80 26.11 1.14
C CYS A 23 -8.41 25.46 2.47
N ARG A 24 -9.43 25.04 3.20
CA ARG A 24 -9.24 24.42 4.50
C ARG A 24 -8.71 23.02 4.20
N GLN A 25 -7.54 22.71 4.75
CA GLN A 25 -7.00 21.36 4.77
C GLN A 25 -8.11 20.38 5.18
N ASP A 26 -8.23 19.29 4.45
CA ASP A 26 -9.22 18.27 4.78
C ASP A 26 -8.93 17.64 6.15
N SER A 27 -9.84 16.77 6.58
CA SER A 27 -9.76 16.23 7.93
C SER A 27 -8.68 15.16 8.12
N PHE A 28 -7.94 14.78 7.06
CA PHE A 28 -6.98 13.69 7.08
C PHE A 28 -5.52 14.15 7.27
N GLY A 29 -5.23 15.46 7.13
CA GLY A 29 -3.91 16.04 7.43
C GLY A 29 -2.97 16.13 6.22
N GLU A 30 -1.65 16.20 6.43
CA GLU A 30 -0.64 16.18 5.35
C GLU A 30 -0.10 14.77 5.06
N GLN A 31 -0.24 13.86 6.04
CA GLN A 31 0.17 12.47 5.94
C GLN A 31 -1.09 11.60 5.90
N LEU A 32 -1.25 10.82 4.83
CA LEU A 32 -2.36 9.89 4.67
C LEU A 32 -1.84 8.46 4.72
N GLU A 33 -2.23 7.73 5.75
CA GLU A 33 -1.88 6.33 5.93
C GLU A 33 -3.12 5.47 5.75
N LEU A 34 -3.20 4.72 4.66
CA LEU A 34 -4.33 3.85 4.33
C LEU A 34 -4.09 2.44 4.86
N VAL A 35 -5.15 1.79 5.34
CA VAL A 35 -5.10 0.37 5.78
C VAL A 35 -6.00 -0.47 4.88
N ILE A 36 -5.39 -1.44 4.21
CA ILE A 36 -6.06 -2.35 3.28
C ILE A 36 -6.14 -3.74 3.92
N PRO A 37 -7.33 -4.28 4.18
CA PRO A 37 -7.46 -5.62 4.74
C PRO A 37 -7.19 -6.67 3.65
N ILE A 38 -6.40 -7.67 4.01
CA ILE A 38 -6.02 -8.80 3.17
C ILE A 38 -6.27 -10.08 3.96
N GLU A 39 -6.59 -11.16 3.27
CA GLU A 39 -6.68 -12.50 3.85
C GLU A 39 -5.73 -13.45 3.12
N VAL A 40 -5.09 -14.33 3.89
CA VAL A 40 -4.29 -15.44 3.36
C VAL A 40 -4.91 -16.75 3.83
N LYS A 41 -5.17 -17.68 2.90
CA LYS A 41 -5.84 -18.95 3.19
C LYS A 41 -5.20 -20.13 2.45
N PRO A 42 -5.13 -21.32 3.06
CA PRO A 42 -5.42 -21.62 4.46
C PRO A 42 -4.40 -20.97 5.43
N GLU A 43 -4.86 -20.62 6.62
CA GLU A 43 -4.02 -20.03 7.69
C GLU A 43 -3.24 -21.12 8.44
N GLN A 44 -2.34 -21.80 7.74
CA GLN A 44 -1.50 -22.87 8.30
C GLN A 44 -0.02 -22.59 8.06
N ASP A 45 0.83 -23.16 8.91
CA ASP A 45 2.27 -22.91 8.86
C ASP A 45 3.01 -23.80 7.87
N SER A 46 2.39 -24.90 7.43
CA SER A 46 3.03 -25.92 6.60
C SER A 46 2.13 -26.35 5.46
N PHE A 47 2.71 -26.44 4.28
CA PHE A 47 2.07 -26.81 3.02
C PHE A 47 2.84 -27.94 2.36
N ARG A 48 2.16 -28.69 1.51
CA ARG A 48 2.81 -29.69 0.65
C ARG A 48 2.96 -29.16 -0.77
N LEU A 49 3.87 -29.76 -1.53
CA LEU A 49 3.97 -29.51 -2.97
C LEU A 49 2.62 -29.74 -3.65
N GLY A 50 2.23 -28.79 -4.50
CA GLY A 50 0.95 -28.77 -5.20
C GLY A 50 -0.19 -28.09 -4.43
N ASP A 51 -0.01 -27.81 -3.14
CA ASP A 51 -0.97 -27.00 -2.40
C ASP A 51 -1.04 -25.58 -2.98
N THR A 52 -2.16 -24.91 -2.74
CA THR A 52 -2.39 -23.53 -3.19
C THR A 52 -2.60 -22.62 -2.00
N LEU A 53 -1.77 -21.58 -1.90
CA LEU A 53 -1.94 -20.48 -0.96
C LEU A 53 -2.76 -19.37 -1.63
N TRP A 54 -3.92 -19.04 -1.10
CA TRP A 54 -4.82 -18.01 -1.60
C TRP A 54 -4.59 -16.69 -0.88
N ILE A 55 -4.55 -15.60 -1.66
CA ILE A 55 -4.52 -14.23 -1.19
C ILE A 55 -5.75 -13.53 -1.73
N SER A 56 -6.51 -12.90 -0.86
CA SER A 56 -7.74 -12.18 -1.24
C SER A 56 -7.88 -10.85 -0.52
N ALA A 57 -8.58 -9.93 -1.17
CA ALA A 57 -9.01 -8.67 -0.59
C ALA A 57 -10.43 -8.39 -1.07
N ASP A 58 -11.31 -7.96 -0.15
CA ASP A 58 -12.65 -7.48 -0.45
C ASP A 58 -12.97 -6.37 0.55
N PHE A 59 -12.84 -5.12 0.13
CA PHE A 59 -12.93 -3.97 1.03
C PHE A 59 -13.71 -2.81 0.41
N SER A 60 -14.44 -2.08 1.26
CA SER A 60 -15.25 -0.94 0.84
C SER A 60 -14.38 0.19 0.28
N LYS A 61 -14.94 0.98 -0.65
CA LYS A 61 -14.33 2.27 -1.07
C LYS A 61 -14.11 3.25 0.09
N ASN A 62 -14.79 3.08 1.22
CA ASN A 62 -14.48 3.80 2.46
C ASN A 62 -13.32 3.11 3.18
N VAL A 63 -12.09 3.50 2.82
CA VAL A 63 -10.85 2.90 3.32
C VAL A 63 -10.46 3.52 4.67
N GLU A 64 -9.98 2.69 5.58
CA GLU A 64 -9.56 3.12 6.92
C GLU A 64 -8.27 3.94 6.86
N VAL A 65 -8.22 4.99 7.68
CA VAL A 65 -7.02 5.82 7.85
C VAL A 65 -6.35 5.45 9.17
N ARG A 66 -5.11 4.97 9.11
CA ARG A 66 -4.36 4.47 10.27
C ARG A 66 -4.28 5.54 11.35
N GLY A 67 -4.47 5.13 12.60
CA GLY A 67 -4.41 6.01 13.77
C GLY A 67 -5.57 7.02 13.88
N GLN A 68 -6.58 6.94 13.01
CA GLN A 68 -7.75 7.82 13.02
C GLN A 68 -9.04 7.01 13.03
N GLU A 69 -10.05 7.46 13.78
CA GLU A 69 -11.42 6.91 13.69
C GLU A 69 -12.17 7.47 12.46
N LYS A 70 -11.51 7.46 11.30
CA LYS A 70 -12.01 8.03 10.06
C LYS A 70 -11.77 7.11 8.88
N LYS A 71 -12.61 7.26 7.86
CA LYS A 71 -12.48 6.59 6.58
C LYS A 71 -12.46 7.61 5.46
N ILE A 72 -11.65 7.37 4.44
CA ILE A 72 -11.60 8.17 3.22
C ILE A 72 -12.27 7.41 2.08
N TYR A 73 -13.11 8.09 1.31
CA TYR A 73 -13.74 7.51 0.14
C TYR A 73 -12.78 7.57 -1.05
N LEU A 74 -12.44 6.41 -1.61
CA LEU A 74 -11.52 6.26 -2.73
C LEU A 74 -12.25 5.65 -3.93
N GLU A 75 -12.46 6.45 -4.97
CA GLU A 75 -13.12 6.07 -6.23
C GLU A 75 -12.11 6.21 -7.37
N ASN A 76 -11.96 5.20 -8.22
CA ASN A 76 -10.92 5.15 -9.25
C ASN A 76 -9.51 5.31 -8.65
N PHE A 77 -9.25 4.68 -7.50
CA PHE A 77 -7.95 4.73 -6.84
C PHE A 77 -7.08 3.53 -7.22
N ASN A 78 -5.87 3.79 -7.71
CA ASN A 78 -4.86 2.76 -7.92
C ASN A 78 -3.96 2.66 -6.68
N PHE A 79 -3.94 1.48 -6.06
CA PHE A 79 -3.15 1.20 -4.86
C PHE A 79 -1.69 0.87 -5.17
N PHE A 80 -1.34 0.66 -6.46
CA PHE A 80 -0.01 0.23 -6.91
C PHE A 80 0.54 -0.94 -6.09
N ALA A 81 -0.34 -1.88 -5.74
CA ALA A 81 -0.03 -3.02 -4.91
C ALA A 81 0.86 -4.00 -5.70
N SER A 82 1.87 -4.56 -5.03
CA SER A 82 2.67 -5.66 -5.54
C SER A 82 2.75 -6.72 -4.47
N LEU A 83 2.42 -7.96 -4.84
CA LEU A 83 2.72 -9.13 -4.04
C LEU A 83 4.24 -9.28 -3.98
N VAL A 84 4.72 -9.64 -2.79
CA VAL A 84 6.09 -10.03 -2.50
C VAL A 84 6.02 -11.48 -2.05
N VAL A 85 6.76 -12.35 -2.72
CA VAL A 85 6.90 -13.75 -2.31
C VAL A 85 8.28 -14.26 -2.68
N SER A 86 8.97 -14.85 -1.73
CA SER A 86 10.31 -15.38 -1.90
C SER A 86 10.61 -16.48 -0.89
N GLU A 87 11.56 -17.33 -1.27
CA GLU A 87 12.12 -18.41 -0.48
C GLU A 87 13.32 -17.87 0.33
N ILE A 88 13.37 -18.17 1.61
CA ILE A 88 14.28 -17.59 2.62
C ILE A 88 14.87 -18.64 3.57
N SER A 89 14.97 -19.91 3.15
CA SER A 89 15.53 -21.01 3.98
C SER A 89 17.06 -20.97 4.11
N ASP A 90 17.74 -20.20 3.27
CA ASP A 90 19.20 -20.14 3.18
C ASP A 90 19.67 -18.71 3.50
N THR A 91 20.92 -18.41 3.17
CA THR A 91 21.60 -17.12 3.32
C THR A 91 21.23 -16.07 2.26
N VAL A 92 20.46 -16.46 1.22
CA VAL A 92 20.06 -15.58 0.12
C VAL A 92 18.56 -15.71 -0.13
N GLU A 93 17.86 -14.57 -0.24
CA GLU A 93 16.47 -14.52 -0.68
C GLU A 93 16.36 -14.96 -2.16
N ARG A 94 15.52 -15.96 -2.43
CA ARG A 94 15.29 -16.46 -3.79
C ARG A 94 13.86 -16.19 -4.23
N TYR A 95 13.71 -15.36 -5.25
CA TYR A 95 12.41 -15.14 -5.90
C TYR A 95 12.02 -16.38 -6.70
N ILE A 96 10.75 -16.77 -6.64
CA ILE A 96 10.21 -17.96 -7.32
C ILE A 96 10.30 -17.75 -8.85
N PRO A 97 11.14 -18.50 -9.59
CA PRO A 97 11.17 -18.38 -11.04
C PRO A 97 9.93 -19.06 -11.63
N ASN A 98 9.18 -18.35 -12.46
CA ASN A 98 7.95 -18.85 -13.11
C ASN A 98 6.88 -19.36 -12.12
N PRO A 99 6.40 -18.51 -11.19
CA PRO A 99 5.33 -18.90 -10.28
C PRO A 99 4.08 -19.25 -11.07
N THR A 100 3.30 -20.19 -10.53
CA THR A 100 2.00 -20.53 -11.11
C THR A 100 0.92 -19.91 -10.26
N PHE A 101 0.28 -18.89 -10.83
CA PHE A 101 -0.83 -18.21 -10.20
C PHE A 101 -2.16 -18.66 -10.79
N VAL A 102 -3.17 -18.77 -9.93
CA VAL A 102 -4.57 -18.97 -10.30
C VAL A 102 -5.33 -17.71 -9.91
N VAL A 103 -5.58 -16.82 -10.86
CA VAL A 103 -6.31 -15.57 -10.61
C VAL A 103 -7.82 -15.81 -10.77
N ARG A 104 -8.60 -15.43 -9.76
CA ARG A 104 -10.06 -15.53 -9.76
C ARG A 104 -10.74 -14.17 -9.85
N LYS A 105 -10.15 -13.14 -9.25
CA LYS A 105 -10.63 -11.76 -9.30
C LYS A 105 -9.44 -10.81 -9.38
N GLY A 106 -9.58 -9.76 -10.17
CA GLY A 106 -8.52 -8.79 -10.42
C GLY A 106 -7.53 -9.29 -11.46
N GLU A 107 -6.38 -8.66 -11.49
CA GLU A 107 -5.28 -9.03 -12.37
C GLU A 107 -3.99 -9.13 -11.54
N LEU A 108 -3.14 -10.09 -11.90
CA LEU A 108 -1.84 -10.28 -11.30
C LEU A 108 -0.83 -10.44 -12.43
N GLU A 109 0.12 -9.51 -12.51
CA GLU A 109 1.18 -9.55 -13.50
C GLU A 109 2.45 -10.19 -12.95
N VAL A 110 3.34 -10.62 -13.84
CA VAL A 110 4.68 -11.10 -13.49
C VAL A 110 5.68 -10.24 -14.23
N LEU A 111 6.36 -9.35 -13.50
CA LEU A 111 7.34 -8.43 -14.04
C LEU A 111 8.76 -8.85 -13.58
N PRO A 112 9.53 -9.52 -14.44
CA PRO A 112 10.93 -9.83 -14.13
C PRO A 112 11.75 -8.53 -14.11
N LEU A 113 12.39 -8.26 -12.98
CA LEU A 113 13.34 -7.17 -12.80
C LEU A 113 14.77 -7.74 -12.88
N GLN A 114 15.78 -6.87 -12.96
CA GLN A 114 17.18 -7.31 -13.11
C GLN A 114 17.65 -8.19 -11.94
N THR A 115 17.17 -7.91 -10.72
CA THR A 115 17.60 -8.59 -9.48
C THR A 115 16.44 -9.12 -8.64
N ALA A 116 15.19 -9.02 -9.14
CA ALA A 116 13.99 -9.36 -8.40
C ALA A 116 12.86 -9.75 -9.36
N ILE A 117 11.74 -10.23 -8.82
CA ILE A 117 10.50 -10.38 -9.57
C ILE A 117 9.42 -9.60 -8.82
N SER A 118 8.75 -8.69 -9.53
CA SER A 118 7.59 -7.98 -8.99
C SER A 118 6.32 -8.65 -9.49
N TYR A 119 5.31 -8.68 -8.62
CA TYR A 119 4.00 -9.24 -8.92
C TYR A 119 2.91 -8.17 -8.74
N PRO A 120 2.78 -7.20 -9.68
CA PRO A 120 1.77 -6.16 -9.58
C PRO A 120 0.36 -6.75 -9.49
N MET A 121 -0.40 -6.26 -8.52
CA MET A 121 -1.77 -6.65 -8.21
C MET A 121 -2.72 -5.51 -8.58
N TYR A 122 -3.75 -5.83 -9.36
CA TYR A 122 -4.79 -4.88 -9.75
C TYR A 122 -6.14 -5.35 -9.19
N PHE A 123 -6.74 -4.50 -8.35
CA PHE A 123 -8.06 -4.75 -7.79
C PHE A 123 -9.16 -4.46 -8.83
N VAL A 124 -10.19 -5.29 -8.86
CA VAL A 124 -11.45 -4.96 -9.54
C VAL A 124 -12.21 -3.96 -8.69
N GLU A 125 -12.48 -2.78 -9.23
CA GLU A 125 -13.38 -1.82 -8.61
C GLU A 125 -14.82 -2.12 -9.00
N THR A 126 -15.70 -2.19 -8.00
CA THR A 126 -17.17 -2.29 -8.16
C THR A 126 -17.82 -0.96 -7.75
N GLU A 127 -19.14 -0.87 -7.70
CA GLU A 127 -19.81 0.34 -7.20
C GLU A 127 -19.49 0.64 -5.73
N THR A 128 -19.18 -0.38 -4.92
CA THR A 128 -19.07 -0.23 -3.45
C THR A 128 -17.76 -0.71 -2.84
N ALA A 129 -16.94 -1.46 -3.58
CA ALA A 129 -15.77 -2.15 -3.07
C ALA A 129 -14.65 -2.35 -4.11
N TYR A 130 -13.46 -2.65 -3.62
CA TYR A 130 -12.31 -3.18 -4.37
C TYR A 130 -12.11 -4.65 -4.05
N GLN A 131 -11.86 -5.47 -5.07
CA GLN A 131 -11.79 -6.93 -4.95
C GLN A 131 -10.58 -7.53 -5.66
N PHE A 132 -9.92 -8.47 -5.01
CA PHE A 132 -8.82 -9.26 -5.57
C PHE A 132 -8.83 -10.68 -5.01
N GLU A 133 -8.50 -11.68 -5.83
CA GLU A 133 -8.32 -13.06 -5.38
C GLU A 133 -7.37 -13.79 -6.33
N ALA A 134 -6.23 -14.24 -5.82
CA ALA A 134 -5.28 -15.07 -6.55
C ALA A 134 -4.68 -16.15 -5.65
N GLY A 135 -4.44 -17.33 -6.22
CA GLY A 135 -3.77 -18.45 -5.56
C GLY A 135 -2.36 -18.66 -6.11
N ILE A 136 -1.39 -18.95 -5.23
CA ILE A 136 -0.03 -19.37 -5.58
C ILE A 136 0.07 -20.88 -5.44
N VAL A 137 0.38 -21.60 -6.53
CA VAL A 137 0.63 -23.04 -6.49
C VAL A 137 2.08 -23.29 -6.06
N LEU A 138 2.26 -23.98 -4.94
CA LEU A 138 3.55 -24.20 -4.29
C LEU A 138 4.27 -25.37 -4.95
N LYS A 139 5.44 -25.11 -5.55
CA LYS A 139 6.12 -26.06 -6.45
C LYS A 139 7.52 -26.48 -6.01
N VAL A 140 8.08 -25.82 -5.00
CA VAL A 140 9.39 -26.15 -4.45
C VAL A 140 9.32 -26.11 -2.93
N PRO A 141 10.03 -27.03 -2.23
CA PRO A 141 10.08 -27.01 -0.78
C PRO A 141 10.93 -25.83 -0.28
N GLY A 142 10.69 -25.40 0.95
CA GLY A 142 11.44 -24.31 1.59
C GLY A 142 10.61 -23.52 2.60
N LEU A 143 11.27 -22.62 3.31
CA LEU A 143 10.69 -21.54 4.10
C LEU A 143 10.44 -20.35 3.18
N PHE A 144 9.20 -19.84 3.17
CA PHE A 144 8.79 -18.72 2.35
C PHE A 144 8.26 -17.61 3.22
N HIS A 145 8.49 -16.37 2.80
CA HIS A 145 7.73 -15.23 3.29
C HIS A 145 6.96 -14.57 2.16
N LEU A 146 5.82 -13.99 2.54
CA LEU A 146 4.88 -13.31 1.69
C LEU A 146 4.50 -11.97 2.32
N GLY A 147 4.25 -10.98 1.46
CA GLY A 147 3.76 -9.67 1.83
C GLY A 147 3.12 -8.94 0.66
N ILE A 148 2.53 -7.78 0.91
CA ILE A 148 2.06 -6.87 -0.14
C ILE A 148 2.62 -5.48 0.14
N SER A 149 3.15 -4.82 -0.88
CA SER A 149 3.69 -3.48 -0.75
C SER A 149 3.16 -2.57 -1.85
N SER A 150 3.13 -1.26 -1.57
CA SER A 150 2.91 -0.23 -2.57
C SER A 150 4.19 0.58 -2.77
N SER A 151 4.45 1.00 -4.00
CA SER A 151 5.59 1.89 -4.26
C SER A 151 5.25 3.33 -3.86
N GLU A 152 5.84 3.80 -2.77
CA GLU A 152 5.71 5.19 -2.30
C GLU A 152 6.11 6.18 -3.41
N SER A 153 7.23 5.94 -4.09
CA SER A 153 7.71 6.79 -5.19
C SER A 153 6.75 6.89 -6.39
N VAL A 154 5.90 5.88 -6.60
CA VAL A 154 4.87 5.89 -7.65
C VAL A 154 3.64 6.66 -7.14
N LEU A 155 3.22 6.40 -5.90
CA LEU A 155 2.16 7.16 -5.23
C LEU A 155 2.49 8.65 -5.18
N GLU A 156 3.73 9.04 -4.91
CA GLU A 156 4.18 10.44 -4.90
C GLU A 156 3.92 11.19 -6.21
N ARG A 157 3.85 10.48 -7.34
CA ARG A 157 3.59 11.07 -8.68
C ARG A 157 2.18 10.78 -9.20
N TYR A 158 1.40 10.02 -8.43
CA TYR A 158 0.05 9.63 -8.81
C TYR A 158 -0.92 10.80 -8.66
N GLU A 159 -1.76 11.02 -9.67
CA GLU A 159 -2.77 12.08 -9.65
C GLU A 159 -4.14 11.50 -9.28
N HIS A 160 -4.60 11.84 -8.08
CA HIS A 160 -5.93 11.48 -7.57
C HIS A 160 -6.35 12.48 -6.49
N PRO A 161 -7.66 12.81 -6.32
CA PRO A 161 -8.11 13.77 -5.32
C PRO A 161 -7.60 13.50 -3.90
N ALA A 162 -7.52 12.23 -3.48
CA ALA A 162 -6.98 11.84 -2.18
C ALA A 162 -5.50 12.21 -1.96
N MET A 163 -4.74 12.50 -3.02
CA MET A 163 -3.33 12.90 -2.93
C MET A 163 -3.16 14.36 -2.50
N TYR A 164 -4.26 15.11 -2.38
CA TYR A 164 -4.25 16.53 -2.05
C TYR A 164 -4.98 16.74 -0.73
N ALA A 165 -4.34 17.43 0.21
CA ALA A 165 -5.00 17.85 1.45
C ALA A 165 -5.92 19.04 1.19
N CYS A 166 -5.64 19.83 0.14
CA CYS A 166 -6.39 21.01 -0.21
C CYS A 166 -6.08 21.53 -1.63
N LYS A 167 -7.04 21.49 -2.57
CA LYS A 167 -6.88 21.98 -3.96
C LYS A 167 -5.58 21.47 -4.62
N ASN A 168 -4.53 22.30 -4.69
CA ASN A 168 -3.24 22.01 -5.30
C ASN A 168 -2.15 21.69 -4.26
N ASP A 169 -2.52 21.66 -2.98
CA ASP A 169 -1.63 21.32 -1.87
C ASP A 169 -1.60 19.81 -1.74
N ARG A 170 -0.54 19.23 -2.32
CA ARG A 170 -0.31 17.80 -2.34
C ARG A 170 0.19 17.36 -0.98
N ARG A 171 -0.37 16.26 -0.48
CA ARG A 171 0.06 15.62 0.76
C ARG A 171 1.56 15.35 0.74
N SER A 172 2.23 15.64 1.84
CA SER A 172 3.66 15.35 1.99
C SER A 172 3.97 13.86 1.95
N GLN A 173 3.01 13.02 2.33
CA GLN A 173 3.17 11.57 2.32
C GLN A 173 1.83 10.85 2.14
N VAL A 174 1.84 9.79 1.34
CA VAL A 174 0.74 8.82 1.26
C VAL A 174 1.33 7.42 1.34
N GLN A 175 0.97 6.69 2.39
CA GLN A 175 1.44 5.34 2.64
C GLN A 175 0.27 4.37 2.70
N ILE A 176 0.50 3.14 2.24
CA ILE A 176 -0.51 2.08 2.23
C ILE A 176 0.06 0.90 3.01
N TYR A 177 -0.68 0.51 4.03
CA TYR A 177 -0.42 -0.65 4.86
C TYR A 177 -1.39 -1.77 4.51
N TYR A 178 -0.92 -3.00 4.61
CA TYR A 178 -1.68 -4.18 4.29
C TYR A 178 -1.88 -4.99 5.57
N GLN A 179 -3.11 -5.05 6.06
CA GLN A 179 -3.43 -5.76 7.28
C GLN A 179 -3.92 -7.17 6.95
N ASN A 180 -3.08 -8.15 7.20
CA ASN A 180 -3.43 -9.56 7.00
C ASN A 180 -3.91 -10.19 8.32
N SER A 181 -5.09 -10.82 8.30
CA SER A 181 -5.66 -11.50 9.47
C SER A 181 -4.75 -12.60 10.03
N ALA A 182 -3.93 -13.21 9.17
CA ALA A 182 -3.00 -14.25 9.54
C ALA A 182 -1.67 -13.72 10.10
N THR A 183 -1.36 -12.42 9.99
CA THR A 183 -0.12 -11.87 10.53
C THR A 183 -0.16 -11.90 12.06
N ASN A 184 0.83 -12.56 12.67
CA ASN A 184 0.99 -12.58 14.13
C ASN A 184 2.47 -12.75 14.52
N GLU A 185 2.79 -12.33 15.73
CA GLU A 185 4.14 -12.29 16.28
C GLU A 185 4.72 -13.69 16.51
N GLU A 186 3.91 -14.64 16.98
CA GLU A 186 4.35 -16.04 17.20
C GLU A 186 4.89 -16.68 15.92
N ARG A 187 4.19 -16.49 14.79
CA ARG A 187 4.62 -16.99 13.48
C ARG A 187 5.90 -16.30 13.00
N TYR A 188 6.00 -14.99 13.20
CA TYR A 188 7.20 -14.22 12.87
C TYR A 188 8.42 -14.78 13.65
N GLU A 189 8.29 -14.97 14.96
CA GLU A 189 9.38 -15.50 15.79
C GLU A 189 9.72 -16.95 15.47
N ARG A 190 8.70 -17.80 15.28
CA ARG A 190 8.90 -19.24 15.04
C ARG A 190 9.40 -19.55 13.64
N LEU A 191 9.00 -18.78 12.63
CA LEU A 191 9.29 -19.09 11.23
C LEU A 191 10.16 -18.03 10.57
N PHE A 192 9.77 -16.76 10.57
CA PHE A 192 10.49 -15.72 9.82
C PHE A 192 11.92 -15.56 10.33
N LEU A 193 12.11 -15.50 11.66
CA LEU A 193 13.43 -15.39 12.30
C LEU A 193 14.32 -16.64 12.15
N GLN A 194 13.84 -17.71 11.49
CA GLN A 194 14.66 -18.89 11.17
C GLN A 194 15.49 -18.70 9.89
N THR A 195 15.29 -17.62 9.15
CA THR A 195 16.10 -17.30 7.97
C THR A 195 17.53 -16.94 8.34
N GLU A 196 18.47 -17.20 7.43
CA GLU A 196 19.86 -16.73 7.51
C GLU A 196 20.14 -15.56 6.55
N VAL A 197 19.10 -14.95 5.97
CA VAL A 197 19.23 -13.79 5.08
C VAL A 197 19.45 -12.52 5.91
N ASP A 198 20.71 -12.09 6.04
CA ASP A 198 21.14 -10.97 6.91
C ASP A 198 20.28 -9.71 6.79
N TYR A 199 20.07 -9.18 5.57
CA TYR A 199 19.33 -7.93 5.41
C TYR A 199 17.84 -8.04 5.79
N LEU A 200 17.24 -9.23 5.70
CA LEU A 200 15.86 -9.42 6.16
C LEU A 200 15.80 -9.31 7.69
N LEU A 201 16.75 -9.91 8.39
CA LEU A 201 16.86 -9.81 9.85
C LEU A 201 17.20 -8.38 10.31
N GLU A 202 17.97 -7.63 9.53
CA GLU A 202 18.31 -6.23 9.84
C GLU A 202 17.16 -5.24 9.57
N LEU A 203 16.40 -5.45 8.49
CA LEU A 203 15.46 -4.45 7.97
C LEU A 203 14.00 -4.73 8.32
N VAL A 204 13.66 -5.97 8.68
CA VAL A 204 12.28 -6.42 8.89
C VAL A 204 12.10 -6.84 10.35
N ASP A 205 11.74 -5.87 11.20
CA ASP A 205 11.20 -6.15 12.52
C ASP A 205 9.72 -6.59 12.44
N PHE A 206 9.13 -6.98 13.57
CA PHE A 206 7.73 -7.41 13.59
C PHE A 206 6.77 -6.30 13.13
N GLN A 207 7.06 -5.04 13.44
CA GLN A 207 6.19 -3.93 13.01
C GLN A 207 6.19 -3.82 11.50
N ARG A 208 7.36 -3.87 10.86
CA ARG A 208 7.48 -3.85 9.40
C ARG A 208 6.85 -5.08 8.78
N TYR A 209 7.13 -6.27 9.33
CA TYR A 209 6.50 -7.52 8.92
C TYR A 209 4.96 -7.40 8.94
N SER A 210 4.41 -6.78 9.97
CA SER A 210 2.97 -6.55 10.11
C SER A 210 2.42 -5.50 9.14
N ASP A 211 3.16 -4.42 8.92
CA ASP A 211 2.76 -3.28 8.08
C ASP A 211 2.51 -3.65 6.60
N TYR A 212 3.17 -4.68 6.09
CA TYR A 212 2.95 -5.20 4.73
C TYR A 212 2.13 -6.51 4.69
N GLY A 213 1.55 -6.93 5.82
CA GLY A 213 0.68 -8.10 5.88
C GLY A 213 1.44 -9.43 5.85
N GLY A 214 2.62 -9.46 6.48
CA GLY A 214 3.57 -10.55 6.47
C GLY A 214 2.97 -11.91 6.82
N PHE A 215 3.29 -12.91 6.01
CA PHE A 215 2.93 -14.30 6.23
C PHE A 215 4.10 -15.21 5.89
N THR A 216 4.54 -16.03 6.84
CA THR A 216 5.67 -16.95 6.68
C THR A 216 5.18 -18.39 6.81
N PHE A 217 5.63 -19.27 5.93
CA PHE A 217 5.18 -20.65 5.87
C PHE A 217 6.26 -21.59 5.33
N ILE A 218 6.13 -22.88 5.61
CA ILE A 218 7.02 -23.94 5.14
C ILE A 218 6.31 -24.74 4.06
N VAL A 219 7.04 -25.10 3.01
CA VAL A 219 6.61 -26.06 1.98
C VAL A 219 7.46 -27.33 2.10
N THR A 220 6.80 -28.47 2.24
CA THR A 220 7.44 -29.80 2.30
C THR A 220 7.09 -30.62 1.07
N GLU A 221 7.83 -31.70 0.84
CA GLU A 221 7.48 -32.73 -0.16
C GLU A 221 6.11 -33.37 0.07
#